data_AF-A0AA90QRV8-F1
#
_entry.id   AF-A0AA90QRV8-F1
#
_cell.length_a   1.000
_cell.length_b   1.000
_cell.length_c   1.000
_cell.angle_alpha   90.00
_cell.angle_beta   90.00
_cell.angle_gamma   90.00
#
_symmetry.space_group_name_H-M   'P 1'
#
loop_
_entity.id
_entity.type
_entity.pdbx_description
1 polymer ?
#
loop_
_entity_poly.entity_id
_entity_poly.type
_entity_poly.pdbx_seq_one_letter_code
_entity_poly.pdbx_strand_id
1 'polypeptide(L)'
;MSALTLSLRADQGALVIEALAELPFKTVFDLIGRLNRQANAAADADAAHAYSVSLPDLQLIVGALRLLPYHRVHLLMDALEQQVAGMGEA
;
A
#
# COMPACT_ATOMS: atom_id res chain seq x y z
N MET A 1 -8.08 2.15 17.01
CA MET A 1 -6.85 1.91 16.21
C MET A 1 -6.67 3.14 15.32
N SER A 2 -5.52 3.80 15.39
CA SER A 2 -5.26 4.97 14.55
C SER A 2 -5.14 4.54 13.08
N ALA A 3 -5.93 5.17 12.21
CA ALA A 3 -5.84 4.98 10.77
C ALA A 3 -4.76 5.90 10.22
N LEU A 4 -3.95 5.37 9.31
CA LEU A 4 -2.95 6.08 8.52
C LEU A 4 -3.49 6.23 7.09
N THR A 5 -3.13 7.33 6.44
CA THR A 5 -3.49 7.58 5.05
C THR A 5 -2.27 7.38 4.17
N LEU A 6 -2.33 6.41 3.25
CA LEU A 6 -1.33 6.22 2.20
C LEU A 6 -1.83 6.81 0.89
N SER A 7 -1.01 7.61 0.21
CA SER A 7 -1.31 8.11 -1.12
C SER A 7 -0.69 7.18 -2.17
N LEU A 8 -1.50 6.49 -2.95
CA LEU A 8 -1.05 5.55 -3.99
C LEU A 8 -1.75 5.83 -5.32
N ARG A 9 -0.97 5.87 -6.40
CA ARG A 9 -1.50 5.76 -7.77
C ARG A 9 -2.00 4.35 -8.07
N ALA A 10 -2.73 4.18 -9.17
CA ALA A 10 -3.26 2.89 -9.58
C ALA A 10 -2.19 1.81 -9.79
N ASP A 11 -1.06 2.16 -10.45
CA ASP A 11 0.08 1.26 -10.66
C ASP A 11 0.72 0.81 -9.34
N GLN A 12 0.87 1.75 -8.41
CA GLN A 12 1.40 1.49 -7.07
C GLN A 12 0.46 0.62 -6.23
N GLY A 13 -0.85 0.89 -6.27
CA GLY A 13 -1.86 0.07 -5.59
C GLY A 13 -1.88 -1.37 -6.13
N ALA A 14 -1.77 -1.54 -7.44
CA ALA A 14 -1.67 -2.86 -8.07
C ALA A 14 -0.41 -3.61 -7.60
N LEU A 15 0.74 -2.94 -7.54
CA LEU A 15 1.99 -3.53 -7.05
C LEU A 15 1.89 -3.95 -5.57
N VAL A 16 1.23 -3.16 -4.72
CA VAL A 16 0.96 -3.56 -3.32
C VAL A 16 0.12 -4.83 -3.26
N ILE A 17 -0.96 -4.90 -4.05
CA ILE A 17 -1.84 -6.07 -4.09
C ILE A 17 -1.08 -7.30 -4.58
N GLU A 18 -0.26 -7.16 -5.63
CA GLU A 18 0.60 -8.24 -6.14
C GLU A 18 1.56 -8.75 -5.07
N ALA A 19 2.28 -7.85 -4.38
CA ALA A 19 3.20 -8.23 -3.32
C ALA A 19 2.48 -8.99 -2.18
N LEU A 20 1.29 -8.52 -1.78
CA LEU A 20 0.49 -9.19 -0.76
C LEU A 20 -0.01 -10.56 -1.23
N ALA A 21 -0.32 -10.74 -2.51
CA ALA A 21 -0.82 -12.00 -3.05
C ALA A 21 0.21 -13.15 -2.98
N GLU A 22 1.50 -12.83 -2.87
CA GLU A 22 2.58 -13.83 -2.66
C GLU A 22 2.63 -14.37 -1.22
N LEU A 23 1.91 -13.76 -0.28
CA LEU A 23 1.84 -14.21 1.11
C LEU A 23 0.68 -15.20 1.35
N PRO A 24 0.71 -15.98 2.45
CA PRO A 24 -0.39 -16.89 2.77
C PRO A 24 -1.74 -16.18 2.82
N PHE A 25 -2.73 -16.70 2.08
CA PHE A 25 -4.06 -16.09 1.92
C PHE A 25 -4.72 -15.64 3.23
N LYS A 26 -4.63 -16.46 4.29
CA LYS A 26 -5.22 -16.15 5.61
C LYS A 26 -4.67 -14.86 6.23
N THR A 27 -3.47 -14.46 5.86
CA THR A 27 -2.80 -13.24 6.34
C THR A 27 -3.25 -11.99 5.59
N VAL A 28 -3.57 -12.12 4.29
CA VAL A 28 -3.73 -10.96 3.40
C VAL A 28 -5.15 -10.75 2.88
N PHE A 29 -6.04 -11.76 2.98
CA PHE A 29 -7.36 -11.72 2.37
C PHE A 29 -8.18 -10.48 2.72
N ASP A 30 -8.30 -10.16 4.01
CA ASP A 30 -9.09 -9.00 4.44
C ASP A 30 -8.46 -7.68 3.98
N LEU A 31 -7.13 -7.56 4.08
CA LEU A 31 -6.40 -6.38 3.66
C LEU A 31 -6.55 -6.15 2.15
N ILE A 32 -6.30 -7.16 1.32
CA ILE A 32 -6.47 -7.08 -0.14
C ILE A 32 -7.92 -6.70 -0.48
N GLY A 33 -8.91 -7.29 0.20
CA GLY A 33 -10.31 -6.94 0.02
C GLY A 33 -10.60 -5.46 0.34
N ARG A 34 -10.04 -4.93 1.43
CA ARG A 34 -10.15 -3.51 1.80
C ARG A 34 -9.45 -2.59 0.79
N LEU A 35 -8.24 -2.94 0.32
CA LEU A 35 -7.50 -2.16 -0.66
C LEU A 35 -8.23 -2.10 -2.01
N ASN A 36 -8.73 -3.24 -2.50
CA ASN A 36 -9.50 -3.29 -3.76
C ASN A 36 -10.77 -2.44 -3.71
N ARG A 37 -11.50 -2.45 -2.59
CA ARG A 37 -12.69 -1.59 -2.43
C ARG A 37 -12.33 -0.10 -2.50
N GLN A 38 -11.20 0.28 -1.91
CA GLN A 38 -10.72 1.66 -1.94
C GLN A 38 -10.23 2.06 -3.35
N ALA A 39 -9.52 1.16 -4.03
CA ALA A 39 -9.09 1.34 -5.42
C ALA A 39 -10.27 1.52 -6.38
N ASN A 40 -11.36 0.75 -6.20
CA ASN A 40 -12.56 0.87 -7.04
C ASN A 40 -13.44 2.08 -6.70
N ALA A 41 -13.27 2.68 -5.52
CA ALA A 41 -13.96 3.91 -5.14
C ALA A 41 -13.26 5.18 -5.66
N ALA A 42 -12.02 5.04 -6.13
CA ALA A 42 -11.28 6.11 -6.79
C ALA A 42 -11.92 6.44 -8.16
N ALA A 43 -12.27 7.71 -8.36
CA ALA A 43 -12.96 8.15 -9.58
C ALA A 43 -12.01 8.39 -10.78
N ASP A 44 -10.71 8.56 -10.54
CA ASP A 44 -9.74 8.97 -11.55
C ASP A 44 -8.52 8.06 -11.52
N ALA A 45 -8.34 7.18 -12.51
CA ALA A 45 -7.25 6.19 -12.49
C ALA A 45 -5.83 6.80 -12.51
N ASP A 46 -5.67 8.05 -12.97
CA ASP A 46 -4.36 8.69 -13.14
C ASP A 46 -3.89 9.46 -11.90
N ALA A 47 -4.79 9.72 -10.94
CA ALA A 47 -4.47 10.41 -9.70
C ALA A 47 -3.95 9.47 -8.60
N ALA A 48 -3.22 10.03 -7.64
CA ALA A 48 -2.92 9.32 -6.40
C ALA A 48 -4.13 9.39 -5.45
N HIS A 49 -4.51 8.25 -4.86
CA HIS A 49 -5.68 8.15 -3.98
C HIS A 49 -5.27 7.86 -2.56
N ALA A 50 -6.05 8.37 -1.62
CA ALA A 50 -5.91 8.11 -0.20
C ALA A 50 -6.47 6.73 0.17
N TYR A 51 -5.59 5.84 0.61
CA TYR A 51 -5.92 4.55 1.20
C TYR A 51 -5.83 4.66 2.72
N SER A 52 -6.93 4.34 3.40
CA SER A 52 -6.97 4.17 4.84
C SER A 52 -6.47 2.78 5.20
N VAL A 53 -5.40 2.74 5.99
CA VAL A 53 -4.77 1.51 6.49
C VAL A 53 -4.41 1.65 7.96
N SER A 54 -4.30 0.54 8.69
CA SER A 54 -3.76 0.56 10.05
C SER A 54 -2.23 0.42 10.04
N LEU A 55 -1.58 0.70 11.18
CA LEU A 55 -0.13 0.47 11.30
C LEU A 55 0.28 -0.99 11.03
N PRO A 56 -0.43 -2.03 11.54
CA PRO A 56 -0.16 -3.41 11.15
C PRO A 56 -0.32 -3.67 9.65
N ASP A 57 -1.33 -3.07 9.01
CA ASP A 57 -1.52 -3.20 7.56
C ASP A 57 -0.31 -2.62 6.80
N LEU A 58 0.18 -1.44 7.21
CA LEU A 58 1.36 -0.81 6.62
C LEU A 58 2.63 -1.68 6.80
N GLN A 59 2.83 -2.24 7.99
CA GLN A 59 3.95 -3.15 8.26
C GLN A 59 3.89 -4.40 7.36
N LEU A 60 2.70 -4.96 7.15
CA LEU A 60 2.50 -6.10 6.27
C LEU A 60 2.76 -5.75 4.81
N ILE A 61 2.28 -4.58 4.35
CA ILE A 61 2.54 -4.05 3.00
C ILE A 61 4.05 -3.89 2.76
N VAL A 62 4.75 -3.19 3.65
CA VAL A 62 6.20 -2.99 3.54
C VAL A 62 6.95 -4.32 3.59
N GLY A 63 6.52 -5.24 4.46
CA GLY A 63 7.10 -6.58 4.56
C GLY A 63 6.96 -7.36 3.24
N ALA A 64 5.77 -7.33 2.62
CA ALA A 64 5.52 -7.98 1.34
C ALA A 64 6.34 -7.37 0.20
N LEU A 65 6.38 -6.03 0.13
CA LEU A 65 7.12 -5.29 -0.90
C LEU A 65 8.64 -5.58 -0.86
N ARG A 66 9.21 -5.77 0.33
CA ARG A 66 10.64 -6.12 0.51
C ARG A 66 11.01 -7.50 -0.02
N LEU A 67 10.03 -8.38 -0.26
CA LEU A 67 10.26 -9.71 -0.84
C LEU A 67 10.34 -9.67 -2.37
N LEU A 68 9.90 -8.57 -3.00
CA LEU A 68 9.96 -8.42 -4.45
C LEU A 68 11.36 -7.98 -4.92
N PRO A 69 11.73 -8.27 -6.19
CA PRO A 69 12.97 -7.78 -6.77
C PRO A 69 13.07 -6.25 -6.71
N TYR A 70 14.24 -5.73 -6.32
CA TYR A 70 14.47 -4.29 -6.09
C TYR A 70 13.99 -3.40 -7.24
N HIS A 71 14.28 -3.76 -8.49
CA HIS A 71 13.90 -2.99 -9.68
C HIS A 71 12.39 -2.80 -9.84
N ARG A 72 11.56 -3.64 -9.21
CA ARG A 72 10.10 -3.53 -9.24
C ARG A 72 9.57 -2.60 -8.16
N VAL A 73 10.23 -2.57 -7.01
CA VAL A 73 9.66 -2.04 -5.77
C VAL A 73 10.29 -0.73 -5.32
N HIS A 74 11.52 -0.42 -5.75
CA HIS A 74 12.29 0.69 -5.18
C HIS A 74 11.56 2.03 -5.27
N LEU A 75 10.95 2.36 -6.41
CA LEU A 75 10.20 3.62 -6.59
C LEU A 75 9.00 3.74 -5.64
N LEU A 76 8.32 2.62 -5.37
CA LEU A 76 7.21 2.60 -4.43
C LEU A 76 7.71 2.71 -2.98
N MET A 77 8.79 2.00 -2.65
CA MET A 77 9.40 2.08 -1.32
C MET A 77 9.87 3.50 -1.01
N ASP A 78 10.58 4.15 -1.93
CA ASP A 78 11.03 5.54 -1.79
C ASP A 78 9.84 6.49 -1.56
N ALA A 79 8.74 6.31 -2.31
CA ALA A 79 7.52 7.11 -2.16
C ALA A 79 6.82 6.88 -0.80
N LEU A 80 6.79 5.65 -0.30
CA LEU A 80 6.24 5.33 1.02
C LEU A 80 7.09 5.91 2.15
N GLU A 81 8.42 5.83 2.03
CA GLU A 81 9.35 6.40 3.02
C GLU A 81 9.18 7.92 3.13
N GLN A 82 9.03 8.61 2.00
CA GLN A 82 8.75 10.06 1.99
C GLN A 82 7.43 10.41 2.67
N GLN A 83 6.38 9.62 2.44
CA GLN A 83 5.08 9.83 3.08
C GLN A 83 5.15 9.64 4.59
N VAL A 84 5.86 8.60 5.06
CA VAL A 84 6.03 8.33 6.49
C VAL A 84 6.87 9.43 7.16
N ALA A 85 7.93 9.91 6.51
CA ALA A 85 8.74 11.00 7.02
C ALA A 85 7.92 12.29 7.18
N GLY A 86 7.09 12.62 6.19
CA GLY A 86 6.19 13.78 6.24
C GLY A 86 5.08 13.68 7.31
N MET A 87 4.71 12.47 7.74
CA MET A 87 3.74 12.26 8.83
C MET A 87 4.33 12.53 10.22
N GLY A 88 5.66 12.50 10.38
CA GLY A 88 6.34 12.75 11.65
C GLY A 88 6.57 14.24 11.96
N GLU A 89 6.35 15.13 10.99
CA GLU A 89 6.53 16.59 11.11
C GLU A 89 5.21 17.34 11.41
N ALA A 90 4.11 16.62 11.69
CA ALA A 90 2.78 17.17 11.93
C ALA A 90 2.33 17.12 13.40
#